data_AF-A0A9E1MUQ6-F1
#
_entry.id   AF-A0A9E1MUQ6-F1
#
_cell.length_a   1.000
_cell.length_b   1.000
_cell.length_c   1.000
_cell.angle_alpha   90.00
_cell.angle_beta   90.00
_cell.angle_gamma   90.00
#
_symmetry.space_group_name_H-M   'P 1'
#
loop_
_entity.id
_entity.type
_entity.pdbx_description
1 polymer ?
#
loop_
_entity_poly.entity_id
_entity_poly.type
_entity_poly.pdbx_seq_one_letter_code
_entity_poly.pdbx_strand_id
1 'polypeptide(L)'
;MAELASDNGAVLILFPFLALAITIPDYVTLRVGIHHQAGTIYDIAADGASGHCSVAPAVISCPATGPVTFRWGAGGPWEFSGDKVVDPGETGVAFVMAREDDRFEERARLHRKWVNARIVRQLFVRTGDNAPPVPSRGMVEDLLALVDHPDPAVRREVVEGMYPFIRDTASDPFSRVAPELIGEGYLLKLSLDEDAAVQRRLGQLLREVPPGPLAAEAGKAIRNLTLDDTRSVRRVGMSLLIQAARNDLMPPEQTWTEAISRVKDPYGPGQFAAGTLARLGMVLEPSETVDPVEAVSLTVTHHREKAWRVWRVWRQHVPFNAAWAEMLFRDSMGISRGLLLHWSQENPDALAEVILRWEPVGPHSRRFELAQTYLTNVDHQGLRDALDLPALGD
;
A
#
# COMPACT_ATOMS: atom_id res chain seq x y z
N MET A 1 12.53 -17.41 -63.10
CA MET A 1 12.15 -18.67 -63.79
C MET A 1 12.96 -18.79 -65.05
N ALA A 2 13.92 -19.73 -65.06
CA ALA A 2 14.59 -20.40 -66.18
C ALA A 2 15.99 -20.84 -65.71
N GLU A 3 16.20 -22.16 -65.63
CA GLU A 3 17.47 -22.91 -65.57
C GLU A 3 18.43 -22.53 -66.73
N LEU A 4 19.75 -22.74 -66.77
CA LEU A 4 20.75 -23.50 -66.00
C LEU A 4 22.16 -23.03 -66.46
N ALA A 5 23.18 -23.34 -65.64
CA ALA A 5 24.62 -23.53 -65.97
C ALA A 5 25.53 -22.29 -66.20
N SER A 6 26.60 -22.15 -65.40
CA SER A 6 27.91 -22.82 -65.59
C SER A 6 29.05 -22.10 -64.85
N ASP A 7 29.97 -22.91 -64.33
CA ASP A 7 31.44 -22.73 -64.30
C ASP A 7 32.16 -21.62 -63.51
N ASN A 8 33.24 -22.13 -62.87
CA ASN A 8 34.50 -21.48 -62.50
C ASN A 8 34.66 -20.93 -61.07
N GLY A 9 35.15 -21.83 -60.20
CA GLY A 9 36.41 -21.62 -59.49
C GLY A 9 36.40 -20.67 -58.29
N ALA A 10 36.19 -21.20 -57.09
CA ALA A 10 36.81 -20.67 -55.88
C ALA A 10 36.97 -21.78 -54.83
N VAL A 11 38.17 -21.83 -54.27
CA VAL A 11 38.68 -22.78 -53.28
C VAL A 11 37.77 -22.81 -52.04
N LEU A 12 37.25 -23.99 -51.70
CA LEU A 12 36.65 -24.27 -50.39
C LEU A 12 37.78 -24.39 -49.36
N ILE A 13 38.12 -23.29 -48.71
CA ILE A 13 38.89 -23.33 -47.47
C ILE A 13 37.93 -23.78 -46.38
N LEU A 14 37.98 -25.08 -46.04
CA LEU A 14 37.38 -25.63 -44.84
C LEU A 14 38.14 -25.07 -43.63
N PHE A 15 37.66 -23.95 -43.09
CA PHE A 15 37.98 -23.57 -41.71
C PHE A 15 37.19 -24.50 -40.78
N PRO A 16 37.81 -25.27 -39.89
CA PRO A 16 37.08 -25.87 -38.79
C PRO A 16 36.72 -24.73 -37.85
N PHE A 17 35.52 -24.17 -38.01
CA PHE A 17 34.89 -23.45 -36.92
C PHE A 17 34.64 -24.49 -35.82
N LEU A 18 35.61 -24.61 -34.89
CA LEU A 18 35.28 -24.95 -33.53
C LEU A 18 34.20 -23.94 -33.12
N ALA A 19 32.95 -24.40 -33.08
CA ALA A 19 31.91 -23.71 -32.34
C ALA A 19 32.34 -23.76 -30.87
N LEU A 20 33.15 -22.79 -30.45
CA LEU A 20 33.23 -22.45 -29.05
C LEU A 20 31.82 -22.03 -28.68
N ALA A 21 31.05 -22.93 -28.08
CA ALA A 21 29.82 -22.57 -27.41
C ALA A 21 30.24 -21.54 -26.36
N ILE A 22 30.02 -20.25 -26.66
CA ILE A 22 30.09 -19.20 -25.65
C ILE A 22 28.89 -19.49 -24.76
N THR A 23 29.09 -20.32 -23.74
CA THR A 23 28.15 -20.42 -22.63
C THR A 23 28.17 -19.06 -21.97
N ILE A 24 27.11 -18.27 -22.23
CA ILE A 24 26.82 -17.09 -21.42
C ILE A 24 26.66 -17.65 -20.01
N PRO A 25 27.51 -17.27 -19.04
CA PRO A 25 27.36 -17.78 -17.69
C PRO A 25 26.00 -17.34 -17.17
N ASP A 26 25.22 -18.31 -16.67
CA ASP A 26 24.04 -18.01 -15.88
C ASP A 26 24.47 -17.32 -14.58
N TYR A 27 23.53 -16.64 -13.95
CA TYR A 27 23.78 -15.94 -12.69
C TYR A 27 23.09 -16.67 -11.55
N VAL A 28 23.81 -16.77 -10.44
CA VAL A 28 23.21 -17.07 -9.14
C VAL A 28 22.95 -15.74 -8.45
N THR A 29 21.74 -15.54 -7.94
CA THR A 29 21.41 -14.37 -7.12
C THR A 29 21.08 -14.80 -5.69
N LEU A 30 21.63 -14.10 -4.70
CA LEU A 30 21.28 -14.26 -3.30
C LEU A 30 20.75 -12.94 -2.77
N ARG A 31 19.53 -12.96 -2.21
CA ARG A 31 19.00 -11.87 -1.39
C ARG A 31 19.30 -12.16 0.06
N VAL A 32 19.94 -11.23 0.77
CA VAL A 32 20.43 -11.47 2.13
C VAL A 32 20.09 -10.33 3.09
N GLY A 33 19.49 -10.69 4.22
CA GLY A 33 19.28 -9.78 5.35
C GLY A 33 20.42 -9.95 6.35
N ILE A 34 21.15 -8.88 6.67
CA ILE A 34 22.28 -8.94 7.62
C ILE A 34 21.97 -8.07 8.82
N HIS A 35 22.08 -8.65 10.01
CA HIS A 35 21.92 -7.89 11.24
C HIS A 35 22.93 -6.74 11.28
N HIS A 36 22.52 -5.51 11.58
CA HIS A 36 23.42 -4.35 11.54
C HIS A 36 24.65 -4.47 12.47
N GLN A 37 24.56 -5.28 13.53
CA GLN A 37 25.67 -5.60 14.44
C GLN A 37 26.56 -6.76 13.96
N ALA A 38 26.13 -7.54 12.96
CA ALA A 38 26.89 -8.67 12.45
C ALA A 38 28.03 -8.22 11.55
N GLY A 39 27.74 -7.30 10.65
CA GLY A 39 28.68 -6.82 9.65
C GLY A 39 27.93 -6.35 8.41
N THR A 40 28.51 -6.60 7.25
CA THR A 40 28.01 -6.12 5.96
C THR A 40 27.91 -7.25 4.95
N ILE A 41 27.25 -6.96 3.83
CA ILE A 41 27.13 -7.92 2.71
C ILE A 41 28.48 -8.32 2.10
N TYR A 42 29.51 -7.52 2.30
CA TYR A 42 30.87 -7.80 1.84
C TYR A 42 31.58 -8.88 2.66
N ASP A 43 31.02 -9.28 3.81
CA ASP A 43 31.57 -10.34 4.66
C ASP A 43 31.08 -11.75 4.26
N ILE A 44 30.32 -11.85 3.17
CA ILE A 44 29.82 -13.11 2.62
C ILE A 44 30.75 -13.59 1.50
N ALA A 45 31.26 -14.81 1.67
CA ALA A 45 31.99 -15.52 0.62
C ALA A 45 31.00 -16.27 -0.29
N ALA A 46 31.31 -16.33 -1.59
CA ALA A 46 30.54 -17.03 -2.61
C ALA A 46 31.45 -18.03 -3.34
N ASP A 47 31.51 -19.27 -2.86
CA ASP A 47 32.38 -20.30 -3.40
C ASP A 47 31.74 -21.02 -4.58
N GLY A 48 32.53 -21.27 -5.62
CA GLY A 48 32.05 -21.87 -6.87
C GLY A 48 31.59 -20.85 -7.91
N ALA A 49 31.64 -19.55 -7.60
CA ALA A 49 31.45 -18.50 -8.59
C ALA A 49 32.53 -18.57 -9.69
N SER A 50 32.12 -18.45 -10.94
CA SER A 50 33.00 -18.51 -12.12
C SER A 50 33.74 -17.18 -12.38
N GLY A 51 33.47 -16.14 -11.59
CA GLY A 51 34.04 -14.80 -11.75
C GLY A 51 33.70 -13.87 -10.59
N HIS A 52 33.91 -12.56 -10.80
CA HIS A 52 33.60 -11.56 -9.78
C HIS A 52 32.09 -11.39 -9.58
N CYS A 53 31.65 -11.48 -8.33
CA CYS A 53 30.27 -11.18 -7.97
C CYS A 53 30.03 -9.67 -7.91
N SER A 54 28.87 -9.23 -8.38
CA SER A 54 28.36 -7.88 -8.15
C SER A 54 27.56 -7.84 -6.86
N VAL A 55 27.75 -6.77 -6.08
CA VAL A 55 27.08 -6.57 -4.78
C VAL A 55 26.26 -5.28 -4.83
N ALA A 56 24.98 -5.39 -4.47
CA ALA A 56 24.04 -4.29 -4.30
C ALA A 56 23.45 -4.35 -2.88
N PRO A 57 22.68 -3.34 -2.42
CA PRO A 57 22.05 -3.38 -1.10
C PRO A 57 21.20 -4.65 -0.92
N ALA A 58 21.60 -5.51 0.03
CA ALA A 58 20.97 -6.82 0.32
C ALA A 58 20.98 -7.84 -0.83
N VAL A 59 21.76 -7.66 -1.90
CA VAL A 59 21.80 -8.59 -3.05
C VAL A 59 23.24 -8.89 -3.47
N ILE A 60 23.56 -10.17 -3.65
CA ILE A 60 24.80 -10.65 -4.26
C ILE A 60 24.43 -11.40 -5.54
N SER A 61 25.04 -11.04 -6.67
CA SER A 61 24.86 -11.76 -7.93
C SER A 61 26.21 -12.22 -8.45
N CYS A 62 26.36 -13.52 -8.68
CA CYS A 62 27.60 -14.15 -9.10
C CYS A 62 27.41 -14.86 -10.45
N PRO A 63 28.28 -14.66 -11.44
CA PRO A 63 28.29 -15.51 -12.62
C PRO A 63 28.70 -16.94 -12.21
N ALA A 64 27.93 -17.94 -12.62
CA ALA A 64 28.18 -19.33 -12.24
C ALA A 64 27.82 -20.31 -13.35
N THR A 65 28.62 -21.34 -13.52
CA THR A 65 28.34 -22.50 -14.39
C THR A 65 27.86 -23.71 -13.59
N GLY A 66 27.73 -23.58 -12.27
CA GLY A 66 27.30 -24.60 -11.33
C GLY A 66 26.86 -23.98 -9.99
N PRO A 67 26.43 -24.79 -9.02
CA PRO A 67 25.92 -24.29 -7.75
C PRO A 67 26.96 -23.44 -7.00
N VAL A 68 26.52 -22.30 -6.46
CA VAL A 68 27.35 -21.42 -5.64
C VAL A 68 27.02 -21.61 -4.17
N THR A 69 28.04 -21.83 -3.34
CA THR A 69 27.90 -21.94 -1.89
C THR A 69 28.22 -20.61 -1.21
N PHE A 70 27.26 -20.06 -0.47
CA PHE A 70 27.43 -18.84 0.30
C PHE A 70 27.78 -19.13 1.76
N ARG A 71 28.76 -18.39 2.31
CA ARG A 71 29.25 -18.57 3.69
C ARG A 71 29.53 -17.23 4.37
N TRP A 72 29.19 -17.14 5.65
CA TRP A 72 29.52 -15.98 6.49
C TRP A 72 30.98 -16.06 6.97
N GLY A 73 31.77 -15.02 6.66
CA GLY A 73 33.22 -15.01 6.90
C GLY A 73 33.68 -14.23 8.14
N ALA A 74 32.89 -13.29 8.65
CA ALA A 74 33.33 -12.42 9.76
C ALA A 74 33.40 -13.13 11.13
N GLY A 75 32.82 -14.33 11.25
CA GLY A 75 32.77 -15.08 12.51
C GLY A 75 31.84 -14.43 13.54
N GLY A 76 32.11 -14.66 14.83
CA GLY A 76 31.33 -14.13 15.95
C GLY A 76 30.10 -14.99 16.33
N PRO A 77 29.16 -14.44 17.12
CA PRO A 77 27.93 -15.14 17.54
C PRO A 77 26.85 -15.17 16.45
N TRP A 78 27.27 -15.18 15.18
CA TRP A 78 26.41 -15.01 14.01
C TRP A 78 26.33 -16.28 13.19
N GLU A 79 25.15 -16.54 12.65
CA GLU A 79 24.86 -17.69 11.80
C GLU A 79 24.28 -17.24 10.47
N PHE A 80 24.78 -17.84 9.38
CA PHE A 80 24.17 -17.76 8.06
C PHE A 80 23.05 -18.82 7.97
N SER A 81 21.81 -18.37 7.89
CA SER A 81 20.59 -19.20 7.84
C SER A 81 19.83 -18.99 6.52
N GLY A 82 19.07 -19.98 6.08
CA GLY A 82 18.41 -19.99 4.75
C GLY A 82 19.23 -20.71 3.68
N ASP A 83 19.14 -20.24 2.43
CA ASP A 83 19.73 -20.89 1.26
C ASP A 83 21.25 -20.70 1.21
N LYS A 84 21.98 -21.78 1.56
CA LYS A 84 23.44 -21.81 1.56
C LYS A 84 24.03 -22.18 0.21
N VAL A 85 23.27 -22.89 -0.62
CA VAL A 85 23.68 -23.34 -1.96
C VAL A 85 22.56 -22.94 -2.90
N VAL A 86 22.90 -22.24 -3.98
CA VAL A 86 21.93 -21.76 -4.97
C VAL A 86 22.41 -22.13 -6.37
N ASP A 87 21.50 -22.68 -7.17
CA ASP A 87 21.80 -23.14 -8.53
C ASP A 87 21.79 -22.00 -9.55
N PRO A 88 22.52 -22.12 -10.67
CA PRO A 88 22.52 -21.11 -11.72
C PRO A 88 21.11 -20.85 -12.27
N GLY A 89 20.75 -19.57 -12.41
CA GLY A 89 19.42 -19.13 -12.81
C GLY A 89 18.43 -18.96 -11.65
N GLU A 90 18.80 -19.38 -10.44
CA GLU A 90 17.94 -19.26 -9.25
C GLU A 90 18.26 -18.02 -8.40
N THR A 91 17.28 -17.66 -7.56
CA THR A 91 17.43 -16.64 -6.53
C THR A 91 17.20 -17.25 -5.16
N GLY A 92 18.26 -17.34 -4.35
CA GLY A 92 18.18 -17.78 -2.97
C GLY A 92 17.89 -16.65 -1.99
N VAL A 93 17.45 -17.01 -0.79
CA VAL A 93 17.21 -16.09 0.33
C VAL A 93 17.94 -16.57 1.58
N ALA A 94 18.69 -15.67 2.21
CA ALA A 94 19.41 -15.96 3.44
C ALA A 94 19.37 -14.81 4.45
N PHE A 95 19.70 -15.12 5.71
CA PHE A 95 19.81 -14.15 6.79
C PHE A 95 21.03 -14.42 7.65
N VAL A 96 21.73 -13.37 8.05
CA VAL A 96 22.79 -13.41 9.06
C VAL A 96 22.20 -12.91 10.38
N MET A 97 21.99 -13.85 11.31
CA MET A 97 21.26 -13.66 12.58
C MET A 97 22.05 -14.24 13.75
N ALA A 98 21.56 -14.06 14.97
CA ALA A 98 22.15 -14.74 16.13
C ALA A 98 22.08 -16.27 15.94
N ARG A 99 23.10 -16.98 16.41
CA ARG A 99 23.11 -18.46 16.41
C ARG A 99 21.93 -19.01 17.21
N GLU A 100 21.39 -20.14 16.78
CA GLU A 100 20.31 -20.82 17.51
C GLU A 100 20.71 -21.24 18.93
N ASP A 101 21.94 -21.75 19.11
CA ASP A 101 22.46 -22.18 20.41
C ASP A 101 22.49 -21.03 21.43
N ASP A 102 22.81 -19.81 20.98
CA ASP A 102 22.87 -18.61 21.81
C ASP A 102 21.48 -18.08 22.20
N ARG A 103 20.42 -18.64 21.60
CA ARG A 103 19.01 -18.31 21.87
C ARG A 103 18.23 -19.45 22.49
N PHE A 104 18.91 -20.50 22.94
CA PHE A 104 18.26 -21.67 23.53
C PHE A 104 17.30 -21.30 24.67
N GLU A 105 17.72 -20.42 25.60
CA GLU A 105 16.89 -20.00 26.73
C GLU A 105 15.70 -19.13 26.31
N GLU A 106 15.89 -18.18 25.40
CA GLU A 106 14.82 -17.34 24.87
C GLU A 106 13.79 -18.16 24.09
N ARG A 107 14.24 -19.09 23.25
CA ARG A 107 13.36 -20.00 22.50
C ARG A 107 12.58 -20.90 23.46
N ALA A 108 13.23 -21.47 24.48
CA ALA A 108 12.58 -22.26 25.53
C ALA A 108 11.39 -21.51 26.17
N ARG A 109 11.49 -20.19 26.34
CA ARG A 109 10.42 -19.34 26.90
C ARG A 109 9.25 -19.10 25.95
N LEU A 110 9.43 -19.23 24.63
CA LEU A 110 8.38 -19.08 23.61
C LEU A 110 7.53 -20.35 23.43
N HIS A 111 7.97 -21.50 23.95
CA HIS A 111 7.20 -22.73 23.84
C HIS A 111 5.90 -22.69 24.67
N ARG A 112 4.81 -23.14 24.02
CA ARG A 112 3.40 -22.92 24.35
C ARG A 112 2.94 -23.14 25.79
N LYS A 113 3.65 -23.95 26.59
CA LYS A 113 3.12 -24.38 27.90
C LYS A 113 3.03 -23.25 28.93
N TRP A 114 3.83 -22.20 28.78
CA TRP A 114 3.94 -21.10 29.75
C TRP A 114 4.11 -19.70 29.14
N VAL A 115 4.04 -19.59 27.81
CA VAL A 115 4.22 -18.32 27.12
C VAL A 115 3.04 -17.39 27.42
N ASN A 116 3.34 -16.12 27.67
CA ASN A 116 2.35 -15.07 27.90
C ASN A 116 2.78 -13.78 27.21
N ALA A 117 1.86 -12.81 27.12
CA ALA A 117 2.08 -11.55 26.43
C ALA A 117 3.36 -10.82 26.90
N ARG A 118 3.65 -10.84 28.20
CA ARG A 118 4.85 -10.21 28.76
C ARG A 118 6.13 -10.86 28.25
N ILE A 119 6.16 -12.18 28.10
CA ILE A 119 7.33 -12.90 27.58
C ILE A 119 7.59 -12.50 26.12
N VAL A 120 6.56 -12.55 25.26
CA VAL A 120 6.69 -12.14 23.86
C VAL A 120 7.18 -10.70 23.75
N ARG A 121 6.56 -9.81 24.53
CA ARG A 121 6.95 -8.40 24.57
C ARG A 121 8.41 -8.20 24.97
N GLN A 122 8.88 -8.86 26.03
CA GLN A 122 10.27 -8.74 26.49
C GLN A 122 11.29 -9.24 25.45
N LEU A 123 10.90 -10.20 24.62
CA LEU A 123 11.79 -10.86 23.67
C LEU A 123 11.89 -10.14 22.32
N PHE A 124 10.84 -9.42 21.91
CA PHE A 124 10.79 -8.80 20.57
C PHE A 124 10.49 -7.30 20.57
N VAL A 125 9.96 -6.76 21.66
CA VAL A 125 9.53 -5.35 21.74
C VAL A 125 10.43 -4.62 22.73
N ARG A 126 11.06 -3.55 22.28
CA ARG A 126 11.86 -2.69 23.16
C ARG A 126 10.97 -2.08 24.23
N THR A 127 11.25 -2.37 25.51
CA THR A 127 10.53 -1.81 26.65
C THR A 127 11.50 -1.19 27.65
N GLY A 128 11.41 0.13 27.84
CA GLY A 128 12.31 0.85 28.73
C GLY A 128 13.76 0.80 28.26
N ASP A 129 14.68 0.58 29.20
CA ASP A 129 16.13 0.66 28.95
C ASP A 129 16.75 -0.63 28.42
N ASN A 130 16.04 -1.77 28.51
CA ASN A 130 16.54 -3.04 28.03
C ASN A 130 16.16 -3.26 26.56
N ALA A 131 17.17 -3.36 25.71
CA ALA A 131 16.99 -3.77 24.32
C ALA A 131 16.60 -5.25 24.26
N PRO A 132 15.72 -5.65 23.32
CA PRO A 132 15.44 -7.06 23.08
C PRO A 132 16.72 -7.78 22.62
N PRO A 133 16.88 -9.07 22.93
CA PRO A 133 17.99 -9.86 22.40
C PRO A 133 17.91 -9.91 20.87
N VAL A 134 19.07 -9.92 20.21
CA VAL A 134 19.14 -10.11 18.75
C VAL A 134 18.56 -11.47 18.39
N PRO A 135 17.50 -11.57 17.58
CA PRO A 135 16.81 -12.83 17.34
C PRO A 135 17.65 -13.80 16.50
N SER A 136 17.47 -15.10 16.72
CA SER A 136 17.83 -16.17 15.78
C SER A 136 16.68 -16.41 14.80
N ARG A 137 16.91 -17.21 13.75
CA ARG A 137 15.86 -17.53 12.77
C ARG A 137 14.72 -18.32 13.42
N GLY A 138 15.06 -19.35 14.19
CA GLY A 138 14.13 -20.19 14.93
C GLY A 138 13.35 -19.42 15.99
N MET A 139 13.95 -18.39 16.60
CA MET A 139 13.23 -17.52 17.53
C MET A 139 12.11 -16.72 16.83
N VAL A 140 12.33 -16.24 15.59
CA VAL A 140 11.27 -15.59 14.80
C VAL A 140 10.21 -16.59 14.35
N GLU A 141 10.61 -17.81 13.97
CA GLU A 141 9.66 -18.88 13.64
C GLU A 141 8.78 -19.25 14.84
N ASP A 142 9.37 -19.33 16.05
CA ASP A 142 8.65 -19.58 17.29
C ASP A 142 7.67 -18.44 17.62
N LEU A 143 8.04 -17.17 17.39
CA LEU A 143 7.13 -16.02 17.48
C LEU A 143 5.92 -16.19 16.54
N LEU A 144 6.17 -16.50 15.27
CA LEU A 144 5.14 -16.63 14.25
C LEU A 144 4.22 -17.83 14.51
N ALA A 145 4.73 -18.91 15.11
CA ALA A 145 3.93 -20.05 15.54
C ALA A 145 2.93 -19.72 16.66
N LEU A 146 3.07 -18.55 17.33
CA LEU A 146 2.15 -18.05 18.35
C LEU A 146 0.98 -17.25 17.77
N VAL A 147 0.86 -17.09 16.44
CA VAL A 147 -0.36 -16.55 15.81
C VAL A 147 -1.59 -17.40 16.15
N ASP A 148 -1.41 -18.70 16.44
CA ASP A 148 -2.48 -19.60 16.89
C ASP A 148 -2.65 -19.68 18.42
N HIS A 149 -1.96 -18.83 19.18
CA HIS A 149 -2.00 -18.93 20.63
C HIS A 149 -3.42 -18.65 21.15
N PRO A 150 -3.96 -19.45 22.10
CA PRO A 150 -5.35 -19.29 22.56
C PRO A 150 -5.62 -17.97 23.27
N ASP A 151 -4.61 -17.37 23.92
CA ASP A 151 -4.71 -16.05 24.54
C ASP A 151 -4.55 -14.92 23.50
N PRO A 152 -5.58 -14.08 23.26
CA PRO A 152 -5.50 -12.95 22.34
C PRO A 152 -4.49 -11.87 22.78
N ALA A 153 -4.15 -11.79 24.07
CA ALA A 153 -3.10 -10.89 24.53
C ALA A 153 -1.73 -11.32 23.99
N VAL A 154 -1.47 -12.63 23.89
CA VAL A 154 -0.25 -13.15 23.25
C VAL A 154 -0.26 -12.84 21.76
N ARG A 155 -1.35 -13.14 21.04
CA ARG A 155 -1.47 -12.86 19.60
C ARG A 155 -1.29 -11.38 19.28
N ARG A 156 -1.76 -10.48 20.14
CA ARG A 156 -1.53 -9.04 20.01
C ARG A 156 -0.04 -8.65 20.13
N GLU A 157 0.68 -9.27 21.05
CA GLU A 157 2.14 -9.06 21.18
C GLU A 157 2.90 -9.75 20.04
N VAL A 158 2.36 -10.79 19.41
CA VAL A 158 2.91 -11.34 18.16
C VAL A 158 2.88 -10.29 17.06
N VAL A 159 1.76 -9.61 16.86
CA VAL A 159 1.66 -8.49 15.90
C VAL A 159 2.71 -7.42 16.18
N GLU A 160 2.92 -7.06 17.45
CA GLU A 160 3.95 -6.09 17.84
C GLU A 160 5.38 -6.60 17.62
N GLY A 161 5.62 -7.87 17.92
CA GLY A 161 6.91 -8.51 17.65
C GLY A 161 7.24 -8.61 16.17
N MET A 162 6.24 -8.64 15.29
CA MET A 162 6.44 -8.60 13.82
C MET A 162 6.84 -7.20 13.33
N TYR A 163 6.49 -6.14 14.06
CA TYR A 163 6.65 -4.75 13.62
C TYR A 163 8.10 -4.37 13.26
N PRO A 164 9.14 -4.72 14.05
CA PRO A 164 10.52 -4.41 13.72
C PRO A 164 11.03 -5.11 12.45
N PHE A 165 10.42 -6.22 12.04
CA PHE A 165 10.84 -6.96 10.84
C PHE A 165 10.12 -6.49 9.57
N ILE A 166 9.10 -5.64 9.73
CA ILE A 166 8.35 -5.01 8.63
C ILE A 166 8.80 -3.55 8.45
N ARG A 167 9.31 -2.91 9.51
CA ARG A 167 9.70 -1.50 9.51
C ARG A 167 11.14 -1.30 9.97
N ASP A 168 11.83 -0.39 9.29
CA ASP A 168 13.08 0.27 9.72
C ASP A 168 12.89 1.05 11.04
N THR A 169 13.00 0.34 12.16
CA THR A 169 12.93 0.89 13.52
C THR A 169 14.28 0.70 14.21
N ALA A 170 14.54 1.41 15.32
CA ALA A 170 15.74 1.18 16.12
C ALA A 170 15.83 -0.24 16.74
N SER A 171 14.76 -1.04 16.60
CA SER A 171 14.69 -2.45 16.97
C SER A 171 14.71 -3.37 15.75
N ASP A 172 14.79 -2.82 14.53
CA ASP A 172 14.92 -3.57 13.28
C ASP A 172 16.34 -4.12 13.19
N PRO A 173 16.49 -5.45 13.19
CA PRO A 173 17.80 -6.04 12.99
C PRO A 173 18.35 -5.76 11.58
N PHE A 174 17.52 -5.50 10.57
CA PHE A 174 17.87 -5.48 9.15
C PHE A 174 17.64 -4.13 8.47
N SER A 175 18.16 -3.98 7.25
CA SER A 175 17.85 -2.81 6.41
C SER A 175 16.48 -2.96 5.73
N ARG A 176 15.82 -1.86 5.39
CA ARG A 176 14.54 -1.86 4.64
C ARG A 176 14.54 -2.65 3.31
N VAL A 177 15.70 -2.85 2.69
CA VAL A 177 15.86 -3.59 1.42
C VAL A 177 16.15 -5.08 1.63
N ALA A 178 16.24 -5.53 2.88
CA ALA A 178 16.44 -6.94 3.21
C ALA A 178 15.28 -7.80 2.70
N PRO A 179 15.54 -9.08 2.39
CA PRO A 179 14.47 -10.04 2.13
C PRO A 179 13.52 -10.14 3.34
N GLU A 180 12.30 -10.60 3.07
CA GLU A 180 11.26 -10.68 4.08
C GLU A 180 11.47 -11.82 5.04
N LEU A 181 11.48 -11.50 6.33
CA LEU A 181 11.65 -12.49 7.40
C LEU A 181 10.33 -13.09 7.84
N ILE A 182 9.28 -12.26 7.82
CA ILE A 182 7.89 -12.64 8.08
C ILE A 182 7.38 -13.28 6.79
N GLY A 183 7.31 -14.61 6.75
CA GLY A 183 6.81 -15.35 5.58
C GLY A 183 5.34 -15.07 5.29
N GLU A 184 4.81 -15.75 4.28
CA GLU A 184 3.41 -15.58 3.87
C GLU A 184 2.40 -16.28 4.82
N GLY A 185 1.19 -15.73 4.90
CA GLY A 185 0.00 -16.32 5.52
C GLY A 185 -0.33 -15.77 6.91
N TYR A 186 0.64 -15.15 7.60
CA TYR A 186 0.44 -14.64 8.96
C TYR A 186 -0.44 -13.39 9.01
N LEU A 187 -0.29 -12.45 8.07
CA LEU A 187 -1.10 -11.23 8.02
C LEU A 187 -2.55 -11.58 7.71
N LEU A 188 -2.77 -12.49 6.76
CA LEU A 188 -4.08 -13.02 6.42
C LEU A 188 -4.75 -13.67 7.62
N LYS A 189 -4.02 -14.52 8.33
CA LYS A 189 -4.54 -15.22 9.50
C LYS A 189 -4.95 -14.26 10.61
N LEU A 190 -4.08 -13.30 10.95
CA LEU A 190 -4.36 -12.28 11.96
C LEU A 190 -5.48 -11.31 11.56
N SER A 191 -5.73 -11.14 10.26
CA SER A 191 -6.84 -10.30 9.77
C SER A 191 -8.20 -10.93 10.02
N LEU A 192 -8.25 -12.25 10.16
CA LEU A 192 -9.44 -13.05 10.46
C LEU A 192 -9.50 -13.49 11.93
N ASP A 193 -8.70 -12.86 12.80
CA ASP A 193 -8.67 -13.17 14.23
C ASP A 193 -10.04 -12.89 14.88
N GLU A 194 -10.45 -13.76 15.80
CA GLU A 194 -11.68 -13.62 16.58
C GLU A 194 -11.67 -12.37 17.51
N ASP A 195 -10.49 -11.89 17.91
CA ASP A 195 -10.34 -10.75 18.79
C ASP A 195 -10.13 -9.45 18.00
N ALA A 196 -11.13 -8.57 18.10
CA ALA A 196 -11.09 -7.26 17.44
C ALA A 196 -9.94 -6.35 17.89
N ALA A 197 -9.30 -6.58 19.04
CA ALA A 197 -8.11 -5.83 19.44
C ALA A 197 -6.83 -6.35 18.76
N VAL A 198 -6.73 -7.65 18.45
CA VAL A 198 -5.69 -8.20 17.58
C VAL A 198 -5.81 -7.64 16.18
N GLN A 199 -7.01 -7.71 15.56
CA GLN A 199 -7.24 -7.18 14.21
C GLN A 199 -6.95 -5.67 14.10
N ARG A 200 -7.34 -4.88 15.11
CA ARG A 200 -7.02 -3.44 15.15
C ARG A 200 -5.52 -3.18 15.28
N ARG A 201 -4.80 -4.03 16.02
CA ARG A 201 -3.34 -3.95 16.14
C ARG A 201 -2.66 -4.31 14.82
N LEU A 202 -3.13 -5.37 14.16
CA LEU A 202 -2.69 -5.70 12.81
C LEU A 202 -2.89 -4.52 11.85
N GLY A 203 -4.04 -3.84 11.93
CA GLY A 203 -4.28 -2.65 11.11
C GLY A 203 -3.33 -1.49 11.38
N GLN A 204 -2.63 -1.44 12.52
CA GLN A 204 -1.54 -0.48 12.74
C GLN A 204 -0.26 -0.95 12.05
N LEU A 205 0.07 -2.25 12.14
CA LEU A 205 1.20 -2.87 11.44
C LEU A 205 1.08 -2.71 9.92
N LEU A 206 -0.11 -2.96 9.36
CA LEU A 206 -0.38 -2.87 7.91
C LEU A 206 -0.16 -1.47 7.31
N ARG A 207 -0.09 -0.41 8.13
CA ARG A 207 0.26 0.95 7.66
C ARG A 207 1.71 1.05 7.22
N GLU A 208 2.56 0.22 7.79
CA GLU A 208 4.01 0.29 7.64
C GLU A 208 4.51 -0.68 6.58
N VAL A 209 3.66 -1.57 6.08
CA VAL A 209 4.06 -2.56 5.07
C VAL A 209 4.50 -1.82 3.79
N PRO A 210 5.76 -2.00 3.37
CA PRO A 210 6.24 -1.40 2.14
C PRO A 210 5.67 -2.15 0.92
N PRO A 211 5.72 -1.53 -0.28
CA PRO A 211 5.59 -2.29 -1.52
C PRO A 211 6.63 -3.43 -1.53
N GLY A 212 6.24 -4.63 -1.97
CA GLY A 212 7.13 -5.78 -1.92
C GLY A 212 6.38 -7.12 -1.87
N PRO A 213 7.08 -8.22 -1.57
CA PRO A 213 6.48 -9.55 -1.58
C PRO A 213 5.29 -9.73 -0.60
N LEU A 214 5.28 -9.07 0.56
CA LEU A 214 4.12 -9.04 1.48
C LEU A 214 2.95 -8.20 0.96
N ALA A 215 3.11 -7.39 -0.09
CA ALA A 215 2.09 -6.43 -0.52
C ALA A 215 0.76 -7.11 -0.91
N ALA A 216 0.85 -8.23 -1.65
CA ALA A 216 -0.33 -8.98 -2.06
C ALA A 216 -1.08 -9.57 -0.86
N GLU A 217 -0.35 -10.05 0.15
CA GLU A 217 -0.96 -10.56 1.38
C GLU A 217 -1.55 -9.43 2.22
N ALA A 218 -0.81 -8.33 2.41
CA ALA A 218 -1.25 -7.16 3.14
C ALA A 218 -2.52 -6.56 2.52
N GLY A 219 -2.62 -6.50 1.19
CA GLY A 219 -3.83 -6.07 0.49
C GLY A 219 -5.04 -6.95 0.81
N LYS A 220 -4.87 -8.28 0.80
CA LYS A 220 -5.95 -9.20 1.20
C LYS A 220 -6.31 -9.06 2.68
N ALA A 221 -5.33 -8.85 3.56
CA ALA A 221 -5.56 -8.60 4.98
C ALA A 221 -6.34 -7.29 5.21
N ILE A 222 -5.96 -6.20 4.52
CA ILE A 222 -6.70 -4.93 4.55
C ILE A 222 -8.14 -5.13 4.11
N ARG A 223 -8.37 -5.91 3.05
CA ARG A 223 -9.73 -6.24 2.58
C ARG A 223 -10.53 -7.04 3.61
N ASN A 224 -9.93 -8.01 4.28
CA ASN A 224 -10.63 -8.74 5.35
C ASN A 224 -11.07 -7.75 6.45
N LEU A 225 -10.20 -6.82 6.83
CA LEU A 225 -10.54 -5.77 7.79
C LEU A 225 -11.64 -4.82 7.29
N THR A 226 -11.74 -4.51 5.98
CA THR A 226 -12.84 -3.66 5.44
C THR A 226 -14.19 -4.36 5.40
N LEU A 227 -14.18 -5.69 5.31
CA LEU A 227 -15.37 -6.52 5.27
C LEU A 227 -15.86 -6.95 6.66
N ASP A 228 -15.04 -6.80 7.69
CA ASP A 228 -15.34 -7.23 9.06
C ASP A 228 -16.65 -6.64 9.61
N ASP A 229 -17.42 -7.47 10.32
CA ASP A 229 -18.70 -7.08 10.90
C ASP A 229 -18.56 -6.09 12.07
N THR A 230 -17.43 -6.14 12.77
CA THR A 230 -17.14 -5.24 13.88
C THR A 230 -16.83 -3.83 13.36
N ARG A 231 -17.71 -2.87 13.68
CA ARG A 231 -17.59 -1.46 13.23
C ARG A 231 -16.21 -0.85 13.50
N SER A 232 -15.57 -1.17 14.63
CA SER A 232 -14.25 -0.61 14.99
C SER A 232 -13.13 -1.17 14.11
N VAL A 233 -13.20 -2.45 13.74
CA VAL A 233 -12.25 -3.13 12.85
C VAL A 233 -12.45 -2.66 11.42
N ARG A 234 -13.70 -2.64 10.96
CA ARG A 234 -14.11 -2.09 9.66
C ARG A 234 -13.57 -0.68 9.42
N ARG A 235 -13.68 0.18 10.43
CA ARG A 235 -13.16 1.54 10.37
C ARG A 235 -11.64 1.59 10.23
N VAL A 236 -10.92 0.66 10.86
CA VAL A 236 -9.47 0.52 10.67
C VAL A 236 -9.17 0.10 9.23
N GLY A 237 -9.79 -0.96 8.71
CA GLY A 237 -9.64 -1.38 7.31
C GLY A 237 -9.91 -0.23 6.32
N MET A 238 -11.03 0.46 6.48
CA MET A 238 -11.39 1.62 5.63
C MET A 238 -10.41 2.80 5.75
N SER A 239 -9.66 2.91 6.85
CA SER A 239 -8.61 3.93 7.00
C SER A 239 -7.33 3.57 6.26
N LEU A 240 -7.12 2.29 5.94
CA LEU A 240 -5.94 1.78 5.25
C LEU A 240 -6.03 1.85 3.74
N LEU A 241 -7.24 1.97 3.16
CA LEU A 241 -7.44 1.97 1.69
C LEU A 241 -6.59 3.02 0.96
N ILE A 242 -6.39 4.20 1.54
CA ILE A 242 -5.54 5.24 0.94
C ILE A 242 -4.08 4.80 0.91
N GLN A 243 -3.61 4.18 1.99
CA GLN A 243 -2.25 3.66 2.06
C GLN A 243 -2.07 2.47 1.12
N ALA A 244 -3.07 1.60 1.03
CA ALA A 244 -3.08 0.47 0.11
C ALA A 244 -2.96 0.93 -1.35
N ALA A 245 -3.68 1.99 -1.74
CA ALA A 245 -3.58 2.59 -3.06
C ALA A 245 -2.21 3.26 -3.31
N ARG A 246 -1.63 3.94 -2.30
CA ARG A 246 -0.33 4.63 -2.43
C ARG A 246 0.87 3.70 -2.53
N ASN A 247 0.81 2.57 -1.83
CA ASN A 247 1.91 1.61 -1.74
C ASN A 247 1.69 0.40 -2.66
N ASP A 248 0.75 0.47 -3.60
CA ASP A 248 0.40 -0.63 -4.50
C ASP A 248 0.11 -1.96 -3.78
N LEU A 249 -0.43 -1.90 -2.56
CA LEU A 249 -0.84 -3.10 -1.80
C LEU A 249 -2.15 -3.67 -2.33
N MET A 250 -2.96 -2.84 -2.96
CA MET A 250 -4.23 -3.22 -3.57
C MET A 250 -4.42 -2.48 -4.89
N PRO A 251 -5.01 -3.12 -5.91
CA PRO A 251 -5.39 -2.43 -7.14
C PRO A 251 -6.31 -1.22 -6.87
N PRO A 252 -6.10 -0.09 -7.58
CA PRO A 252 -6.94 1.12 -7.47
C PRO A 252 -8.45 0.84 -7.47
N GLU A 253 -8.92 0.05 -8.43
CA GLU A 253 -10.33 -0.31 -8.62
C GLU A 253 -10.90 -1.09 -7.43
N GLN A 254 -10.07 -1.95 -6.83
CA GLN A 254 -10.46 -2.70 -5.64
C GLN A 254 -10.56 -1.77 -4.43
N THR A 255 -9.59 -0.87 -4.21
CA THR A 255 -9.68 0.11 -3.11
C THR A 255 -10.89 1.03 -3.23
N TRP A 256 -11.25 1.40 -4.46
CA TRP A 256 -12.45 2.17 -4.76
C TRP A 256 -13.72 1.39 -4.45
N THR A 257 -13.83 0.15 -4.94
CA THR A 257 -15.01 -0.73 -4.74
C THR A 257 -15.30 -0.96 -3.26
N GLU A 258 -14.26 -1.22 -2.47
CA GLU A 258 -14.38 -1.39 -1.01
C GLU A 258 -14.88 -0.10 -0.33
N ALA A 259 -14.45 1.08 -0.80
CA ALA A 259 -14.89 2.35 -0.24
C ALA A 259 -16.32 2.75 -0.65
N ILE A 260 -16.65 2.66 -1.94
CA ILE A 260 -17.91 3.17 -2.49
C ILE A 260 -19.12 2.34 -2.05
N SER A 261 -18.95 1.01 -1.93
CA SER A 261 -19.99 0.09 -1.48
C SER A 261 -20.55 0.44 -0.08
N ARG A 262 -19.75 1.13 0.74
CA ARG A 262 -20.09 1.50 2.13
C ARG A 262 -20.70 2.89 2.28
N VAL A 263 -20.76 3.71 1.22
CA VAL A 263 -21.41 5.03 1.27
C VAL A 263 -22.92 4.93 1.54
N LYS A 264 -23.53 3.78 1.26
CA LYS A 264 -24.96 3.54 1.53
C LYS A 264 -25.24 3.22 3.00
N ASP A 265 -24.21 2.94 3.79
CA ASP A 265 -24.38 2.57 5.21
C ASP A 265 -24.87 3.78 6.03
N PRO A 266 -25.85 3.60 6.92
CA PRO A 266 -26.46 4.73 7.62
C PRO A 266 -25.49 5.40 8.62
N TYR A 267 -25.58 6.72 8.76
CA TYR A 267 -24.85 7.52 9.74
C TYR A 267 -23.31 7.42 9.65
N GLY A 268 -22.64 7.24 10.80
CA GLY A 268 -21.19 7.37 10.94
C GLY A 268 -20.35 6.46 10.03
N PRO A 269 -20.70 5.17 9.81
CA PRO A 269 -20.01 4.31 8.85
C PRO A 269 -19.98 4.87 7.42
N GLY A 270 -21.13 5.19 6.83
CA GLY A 270 -21.17 5.71 5.46
C GLY A 270 -20.60 7.13 5.35
N GLN A 271 -20.75 7.97 6.38
CA GLN A 271 -20.02 9.25 6.47
C GLN A 271 -18.50 9.07 6.45
N PHE A 272 -17.99 8.02 7.10
CA PHE A 272 -16.56 7.70 7.07
C PHE A 272 -16.14 7.20 5.70
N ALA A 273 -16.95 6.35 5.05
CA ALA A 273 -16.72 5.88 3.68
C ALA A 273 -16.66 7.03 2.66
N ALA A 274 -17.62 7.97 2.71
CA ALA A 274 -17.58 9.18 1.89
C ALA A 274 -16.31 10.02 2.16
N GLY A 275 -15.89 10.12 3.42
CA GLY A 275 -14.60 10.74 3.78
C GLY A 275 -13.38 9.99 3.23
N THR A 276 -13.45 8.68 3.10
CA THR A 276 -12.41 7.87 2.45
C THR A 276 -12.40 8.07 0.94
N LEU A 277 -13.55 8.09 0.25
CA LEU A 277 -13.63 8.41 -1.18
C LEU A 277 -13.04 9.79 -1.52
N ALA A 278 -13.32 10.79 -0.71
CA ALA A 278 -12.72 12.12 -0.88
C ALA A 278 -11.19 12.07 -0.76
N ARG A 279 -10.64 11.16 0.05
CA ARG A 279 -9.18 11.04 0.19
C ARG A 279 -8.55 10.16 -0.88
N LEU A 280 -9.28 9.16 -1.38
CA LEU A 280 -8.86 8.34 -2.52
C LEU A 280 -8.71 9.18 -3.79
N GLY A 281 -9.54 10.21 -3.98
CA GLY A 281 -9.36 11.15 -5.11
C GLY A 281 -8.10 12.00 -5.09
N MET A 282 -7.25 11.88 -4.06
CA MET A 282 -5.91 12.48 -4.06
C MET A 282 -4.83 11.52 -4.60
N VAL A 283 -5.18 10.26 -4.85
CA VAL A 283 -4.23 9.18 -5.21
C VAL A 283 -4.71 8.29 -6.34
N LEU A 284 -6.00 8.34 -6.68
CA LEU A 284 -6.60 7.59 -7.76
C LEU A 284 -6.98 8.53 -8.90
N GLU A 285 -6.85 8.02 -10.13
CA GLU A 285 -7.38 8.64 -11.34
C GLU A 285 -8.75 8.03 -11.70
N PRO A 286 -9.64 8.79 -12.36
CA PRO A 286 -10.91 8.27 -12.86
C PRO A 286 -10.72 7.13 -13.86
N SER A 287 -11.63 6.17 -13.84
CA SER A 287 -11.68 5.04 -14.78
C SER A 287 -13.12 4.55 -14.95
N GLU A 288 -13.34 3.47 -15.72
CA GLU A 288 -14.66 2.83 -15.81
C GLU A 288 -15.19 2.36 -14.45
N THR A 289 -14.29 1.99 -13.53
CA THR A 289 -14.66 1.56 -12.17
C THR A 289 -14.59 2.72 -11.16
N VAL A 290 -13.58 3.59 -11.29
CA VAL A 290 -13.42 4.76 -10.42
C VAL A 290 -14.28 5.90 -11.00
N ASP A 291 -15.59 5.84 -10.73
CA ASP A 291 -16.57 6.82 -11.22
C ASP A 291 -16.84 7.95 -10.20
N PRO A 292 -16.28 9.15 -10.41
CA PRO A 292 -16.46 10.24 -9.46
C PRO A 292 -17.89 10.80 -9.43
N VAL A 293 -18.66 10.64 -10.51
CA VAL A 293 -20.07 11.05 -10.59
C VAL A 293 -20.91 10.15 -9.70
N GLU A 294 -20.71 8.84 -9.75
CA GLU A 294 -21.36 7.88 -8.85
C GLU A 294 -21.05 8.20 -7.39
N ALA A 295 -19.78 8.45 -7.06
CA ALA A 295 -19.37 8.77 -5.69
C ALA A 295 -20.07 10.02 -5.13
N VAL A 296 -20.15 11.09 -5.92
CA VAL A 296 -20.87 12.31 -5.51
C VAL A 296 -22.38 12.03 -5.40
N SER A 297 -22.97 11.34 -6.38
CA SER A 297 -24.39 10.99 -6.40
C SER A 297 -24.83 10.17 -5.18
N LEU A 298 -24.07 9.12 -4.84
CA LEU A 298 -24.32 8.30 -3.66
C LEU A 298 -24.17 9.11 -2.38
N THR A 299 -23.14 9.95 -2.29
CA THR A 299 -22.91 10.78 -1.10
C THR A 299 -24.03 11.82 -0.95
N VAL A 300 -24.49 12.45 -2.03
CA VAL A 300 -25.66 13.34 -2.02
C VAL A 300 -26.91 12.60 -1.54
N THR A 301 -27.11 11.36 -1.98
CA THR A 301 -28.31 10.58 -1.64
C THR A 301 -28.33 10.18 -0.16
N HIS A 302 -27.20 9.71 0.37
CA HIS A 302 -27.14 9.08 1.70
C HIS A 302 -26.53 9.96 2.79
N HIS A 303 -25.62 10.88 2.46
CA HIS A 303 -24.81 11.68 3.39
C HIS A 303 -24.56 13.10 2.87
N ARG A 304 -25.66 13.84 2.63
CA ARG A 304 -25.66 15.20 2.06
C ARG A 304 -24.55 16.06 2.65
N GLU A 305 -24.40 16.09 3.96
CA GLU A 305 -23.40 16.88 4.70
C GLU A 305 -21.93 16.60 4.35
N LYS A 306 -21.64 15.50 3.64
CA LYS A 306 -20.30 15.13 3.14
C LYS A 306 -20.13 15.31 1.64
N ALA A 307 -21.20 15.49 0.87
CA ALA A 307 -21.18 15.51 -0.59
C ALA A 307 -20.15 16.50 -1.16
N TRP A 308 -20.12 17.72 -0.63
CA TRP A 308 -19.21 18.76 -1.13
C TRP A 308 -17.74 18.53 -0.82
N ARG A 309 -17.44 17.68 0.18
CA ARG A 309 -16.07 17.24 0.43
C ARG A 309 -15.61 16.27 -0.64
N VAL A 310 -16.48 15.31 -1.03
CA VAL A 310 -16.20 14.35 -2.10
C VAL A 310 -16.10 15.08 -3.44
N TRP A 311 -17.12 15.89 -3.76
CA TRP A 311 -17.15 16.67 -5.00
C TRP A 311 -15.92 17.55 -5.16
N ARG A 312 -15.46 18.23 -4.10
CA ARG A 312 -14.31 19.16 -4.21
C ARG A 312 -13.07 18.50 -4.77
N VAL A 313 -12.81 17.26 -4.39
CA VAL A 313 -11.62 16.52 -4.83
C VAL A 313 -11.78 16.05 -6.27
N TRP A 314 -13.01 15.67 -6.64
CA TRP A 314 -13.33 15.09 -7.94
C TRP A 314 -13.87 16.08 -8.99
N ARG A 315 -13.98 17.37 -8.66
CA ARG A 315 -14.71 18.38 -9.44
C ARG A 315 -14.35 18.46 -10.92
N GLN A 316 -13.11 18.15 -11.29
CA GLN A 316 -12.65 18.17 -12.68
C GLN A 316 -13.30 17.07 -13.56
N HIS A 317 -13.90 16.06 -12.93
CA HIS A 317 -14.48 14.89 -13.57
C HIS A 317 -15.98 14.75 -13.27
N VAL A 318 -16.57 15.70 -12.56
CA VAL A 318 -17.97 15.65 -12.16
C VAL A 318 -18.69 16.82 -12.81
N PRO A 319 -19.52 16.58 -13.85
CA PRO A 319 -20.14 17.65 -14.59
C PRO A 319 -21.17 18.40 -13.72
N PHE A 320 -21.50 19.61 -14.16
CA PHE A 320 -22.62 20.37 -13.60
C PHE A 320 -23.90 19.52 -13.55
N ASN A 321 -24.59 19.55 -12.41
CA ASN A 321 -25.86 18.86 -12.21
C ASN A 321 -26.88 19.82 -11.59
N ALA A 322 -27.91 20.16 -12.36
CA ALA A 322 -28.94 21.11 -11.95
C ALA A 322 -29.68 20.69 -10.67
N ALA A 323 -29.97 19.40 -10.49
CA ALA A 323 -30.67 18.91 -9.30
C ALA A 323 -29.80 19.06 -8.03
N TRP A 324 -28.48 18.86 -8.15
CA TRP A 324 -27.55 19.10 -7.04
C TRP A 324 -27.41 20.59 -6.72
N ALA A 325 -27.42 21.46 -7.73
CA ALA A 325 -27.42 22.90 -7.54
C ALA A 325 -28.70 23.39 -6.85
N GLU A 326 -29.87 22.92 -7.30
CA GLU A 326 -31.15 23.21 -6.64
C GLU A 326 -31.15 22.77 -5.17
N MET A 327 -30.61 21.59 -4.88
CA MET A 327 -30.46 21.08 -3.52
C MET A 327 -29.53 21.96 -2.67
N LEU A 328 -28.39 22.41 -3.21
CA LEU A 328 -27.47 23.33 -2.52
C LEU A 328 -28.17 24.62 -2.08
N PHE A 329 -29.01 25.17 -2.97
CA PHE A 329 -29.70 26.43 -2.75
C PHE A 329 -30.88 26.30 -1.76
N ARG A 330 -31.65 25.21 -1.86
CA ARG A 330 -32.89 25.01 -1.08
C ARG A 330 -32.68 24.35 0.29
N ASP A 331 -31.71 23.46 0.47
CA ASP A 331 -31.56 22.63 1.69
C ASP A 331 -30.66 23.23 2.79
N SER A 332 -30.62 22.64 3.99
CA SER A 332 -29.75 22.98 5.14
C SER A 332 -28.24 22.83 4.91
N MET A 333 -27.82 22.47 3.70
CA MET A 333 -26.44 22.16 3.28
C MET A 333 -25.50 23.36 3.23
N GLY A 334 -26.05 24.57 3.09
CA GLY A 334 -25.30 25.82 3.01
C GLY A 334 -24.64 26.05 1.65
N ILE A 335 -24.53 27.32 1.24
CA ILE A 335 -23.94 27.71 -0.05
C ILE A 335 -22.41 27.68 0.03
N SER A 336 -21.77 27.04 -0.95
CA SER A 336 -20.31 26.95 -1.06
C SER A 336 -19.79 27.86 -2.17
N ARG A 337 -18.96 28.87 -1.82
CA ARG A 337 -18.32 29.78 -2.78
C ARG A 337 -17.58 29.05 -3.89
N GLY A 338 -16.73 28.09 -3.53
CA GLY A 338 -15.91 27.36 -4.50
C GLY A 338 -16.72 26.50 -5.46
N LEU A 339 -17.88 25.99 -5.01
CA LEU A 339 -18.79 25.21 -5.84
C LEU A 339 -19.49 26.10 -6.87
N LEU A 340 -20.04 27.22 -6.41
CA LEU A 340 -20.70 28.20 -7.29
C LEU A 340 -19.73 28.77 -8.32
N LEU A 341 -18.52 29.15 -7.91
CA LEU A 341 -17.51 29.67 -8.83
C LEU A 341 -17.14 28.63 -9.90
N HIS A 342 -16.97 27.37 -9.52
CA HIS A 342 -16.65 26.31 -10.47
C HIS A 342 -17.78 26.12 -11.50
N TRP A 343 -19.03 25.97 -11.02
CA TRP A 343 -20.18 25.82 -11.91
C TRP A 343 -20.44 27.04 -12.79
N SER A 344 -20.16 28.25 -12.30
CA SER A 344 -20.25 29.48 -13.10
C SER A 344 -19.25 29.52 -14.25
N GLN A 345 -18.14 28.80 -14.14
CA GLN A 345 -17.14 28.69 -15.21
C GLN A 345 -17.45 27.52 -16.15
N GLU A 346 -17.96 26.42 -15.59
CA GLU A 346 -18.21 25.17 -16.33
C GLU A 346 -19.49 25.23 -17.18
N ASN A 347 -20.60 25.68 -16.59
CA ASN A 347 -21.90 25.75 -17.26
C ASN A 347 -22.73 26.95 -16.73
N PRO A 348 -22.36 28.18 -17.12
CA PRO A 348 -22.97 29.38 -16.58
C PRO A 348 -24.47 29.51 -16.90
N ASP A 349 -24.90 29.15 -18.11
CA ASP A 349 -26.30 29.22 -18.53
C ASP A 349 -27.19 28.31 -17.68
N ALA A 350 -26.81 27.04 -17.51
CA ALA A 350 -27.59 26.10 -16.70
C ALA A 350 -27.62 26.49 -15.21
N LEU A 351 -26.53 27.09 -14.69
CA LEU A 351 -26.51 27.64 -13.35
C LEU A 351 -27.46 28.84 -13.22
N ALA A 352 -27.52 29.72 -14.22
CA ALA A 352 -28.44 30.87 -14.24
C ALA A 352 -29.90 30.41 -14.22
N GLU A 353 -30.25 29.41 -15.04
CA GLU A 353 -31.59 28.82 -15.04
C GLU A 353 -31.99 28.24 -13.69
N VAL A 354 -31.06 27.60 -12.97
CA VAL A 354 -31.31 27.08 -11.62
C VAL A 354 -31.55 28.23 -10.63
N ILE A 355 -30.74 29.29 -10.68
CA ILE A 355 -30.89 30.45 -9.79
C ILE A 355 -32.24 31.13 -10.01
N LEU A 356 -32.63 31.37 -11.27
CA LEU A 356 -33.94 31.94 -11.63
C LEU A 356 -35.11 31.08 -11.14
N ARG A 357 -34.99 29.74 -11.22
CA ARG A 357 -36.00 28.82 -10.69
C ARG A 357 -36.01 28.72 -9.17
N TRP A 358 -34.91 29.07 -8.51
CA TRP A 358 -34.81 29.07 -7.05
C TRP A 358 -35.46 30.30 -6.43
N GLU A 359 -35.13 31.51 -6.93
CA GLU A 359 -35.75 32.77 -6.50
C GLU A 359 -36.32 33.52 -7.72
N PRO A 360 -37.55 33.18 -8.15
CA PRO A 360 -38.15 33.77 -9.34
C PRO A 360 -38.63 35.23 -9.14
N VAL A 361 -38.65 35.74 -7.90
CA VAL A 361 -39.17 37.07 -7.55
C VAL A 361 -38.26 37.71 -6.51
N GLY A 362 -37.32 38.57 -6.95
CA GLY A 362 -36.49 39.47 -6.13
C GLY A 362 -35.58 38.83 -5.06
N PRO A 363 -34.40 39.41 -4.75
CA PRO A 363 -33.54 38.89 -3.69
C PRO A 363 -34.22 39.01 -2.33
N HIS A 364 -34.64 37.90 -1.73
CA HIS A 364 -35.35 37.91 -0.45
C HIS A 364 -34.73 36.99 0.60
N SER A 365 -33.81 36.10 0.23
CA SER A 365 -33.08 35.29 1.19
C SER A 365 -31.64 35.76 1.42
N ARG A 366 -31.18 35.67 2.67
CA ARG A 366 -29.75 35.83 3.03
C ARG A 366 -28.82 34.91 2.25
N ARG A 367 -29.36 33.82 1.70
CA ARG A 367 -28.63 32.88 0.86
C ARG A 367 -28.42 33.42 -0.55
N PHE A 368 -29.40 34.11 -1.11
CA PHE A 368 -29.26 34.77 -2.40
C PHE A 368 -28.20 35.87 -2.34
N GLU A 369 -28.21 36.68 -1.28
CA GLU A 369 -27.16 37.68 -1.01
C GLU A 369 -25.75 37.05 -0.93
N LEU A 370 -25.63 35.84 -0.38
CA LEU A 370 -24.37 35.09 -0.36
C LEU A 370 -23.96 34.62 -1.76
N ALA A 371 -24.91 34.16 -2.58
CA ALA A 371 -24.64 33.77 -3.97
C ALA A 371 -24.18 34.99 -4.79
N GLN A 372 -24.86 36.13 -4.66
CA GLN A 372 -24.44 37.42 -5.24
C GLN A 372 -23.01 37.75 -4.81
N THR A 373 -22.72 37.74 -3.50
CA THR A 373 -21.39 38.04 -2.96
C THR A 373 -20.32 37.11 -3.56
N TYR A 374 -20.60 35.81 -3.66
CA TYR A 374 -19.64 34.83 -4.17
C TYR A 374 -19.39 34.95 -5.68
N LEU A 375 -20.39 35.38 -6.45
CA LEU A 375 -20.36 35.48 -7.90
C LEU A 375 -20.31 36.94 -8.43
N THR A 376 -20.06 37.93 -7.57
CA THR A 376 -20.06 39.37 -7.93
C THR A 376 -19.22 39.67 -9.19
N ASN A 377 -18.09 38.98 -9.33
CA ASN A 377 -17.12 39.16 -10.42
C ASN A 377 -17.32 38.17 -11.58
N VAL A 378 -18.47 37.51 -11.69
CA VAL A 378 -18.73 36.57 -12.79
C VAL A 378 -18.86 37.34 -14.12
N ASP A 379 -18.11 36.90 -15.12
CA ASP A 379 -18.09 37.46 -16.47
C ASP A 379 -19.05 36.66 -17.38
N HIS A 380 -20.33 36.65 -17.00
CA HIS A 380 -21.37 35.98 -17.78
C HIS A 380 -22.72 36.67 -17.59
N GLN A 381 -23.21 37.34 -18.63
CA GLN A 381 -24.38 38.22 -18.54
C GLN A 381 -25.63 37.50 -18.00
N GLY A 382 -25.96 36.30 -18.49
CA GLY A 382 -27.14 35.57 -18.01
C GLY A 382 -27.08 35.21 -16.52
N LEU A 383 -25.88 35.03 -15.95
CA LEU A 383 -25.72 34.79 -14.51
C LEU A 383 -25.81 36.09 -13.72
N ARG A 384 -25.30 37.20 -14.28
CA ARG A 384 -25.44 38.53 -13.67
C ARG A 384 -26.91 38.93 -13.60
N ASP A 385 -27.65 38.71 -14.68
CA ASP A 385 -29.09 38.96 -14.75
C ASP A 385 -29.86 38.09 -13.75
N ALA A 386 -29.54 36.78 -13.68
CA ALA A 386 -30.15 35.86 -12.71
C ALA A 386 -29.88 36.22 -11.25
N LEU A 387 -28.77 36.91 -10.97
CA LEU A 387 -28.36 37.33 -9.63
C LEU A 387 -28.65 38.81 -9.35
N ASP A 388 -29.30 39.55 -10.25
CA ASP A 388 -29.51 40.99 -10.12
C ASP A 388 -28.20 41.77 -9.82
N LEU A 389 -27.11 41.37 -10.50
CA LEU A 389 -25.80 42.01 -10.38
C LEU A 389 -25.69 43.16 -11.41
N PRO A 390 -25.04 44.29 -11.06
CA PRO A 390 -24.82 45.39 -12.02
C PRO A 390 -24.00 44.91 -13.23
N ALA A 391 -24.04 45.60 -14.36
CA ALA A 391 -23.09 45.30 -15.45
C ALA A 391 -21.64 45.46 -14.94
N LEU A 392 -20.71 44.64 -15.44
CA LEU A 392 -19.28 44.94 -15.25
C LEU A 392 -19.01 46.23 -16.04
N GLY A 393 -18.59 47.29 -15.36
CA GLY A 393 -18.17 48.51 -16.03
C GLY A 393 -16.92 48.23 -16.88
N ASP A 394 -16.86 48.85 -18.06
CA ASP A 394 -15.75 48.76 -19.03
C ASP A 394 -14.38 49.07 -18.42
#